data_AF-A0A845Z914-F1
#
_entry.id   AF-A0A845Z914-F1
#
_cell.length_a   1.000
_cell.length_b   1.000
_cell.length_c   1.000
_cell.angle_alpha   90.00
_cell.angle_beta   90.00
_cell.angle_gamma   90.00
#
_symmetry.space_group_name_H-M   'P 1'
#
loop_
_entity.id
_entity.type
_entity.pdbx_description
1 polymer ?
#
loop_
_entity_poly.entity_id
_entity_poly.type
_entity_poly.pdbx_seq_one_letter_code
_entity_poly.pdbx_strand_id
1 'polypeptide(L)'
;MPSEQDDRIKQLFILEAEEHLVTLENGLVDLKSTMSDSETINDMFRAAHSVKGGAAMLGMHSVQKVAHRLEDCFKIIRENPVDINQIVESQFLKGYDTLKELVERLQGPYGLREEEGQEIVDNALPIFSELETNLNTLVSGGTVSQSTASGNGKTISKSNFAQEVKSKLKEMLEVFKQADSPDSRKQLTEVCNGLLKLDENTEIWNTLVSYSQEAIAGSKLSYQILAPVIIKELNQAGELIEAGKVQEIVASQDLKEIATASEQKKVTLPKDPKEVVKLIIKSFNHKQLEAIARLLVKQVKSSKK
;
A
#
# COMPACT_ATOMS: atom_id res chain seq x y z
N MET A 1 23.65 -2.59 -5.03
CA MET A 1 23.10 -2.40 -3.68
C MET A 1 21.79 -1.67 -3.85
N PRO A 2 20.68 -2.14 -3.26
CA PRO A 2 19.45 -1.35 -3.17
C PRO A 2 19.76 0.01 -2.57
N SER A 3 19.10 1.07 -3.05
CA SER A 3 19.25 2.39 -2.46
C SER A 3 18.55 2.41 -1.09
N GLU A 4 18.97 3.26 -0.15
CA GLU A 4 18.26 3.47 1.13
C GLU A 4 16.77 3.83 0.94
N GLN A 5 16.43 4.33 -0.25
CA GLN A 5 15.09 4.68 -0.63
C GLN A 5 14.25 3.46 -1.03
N ASP A 6 14.84 2.49 -1.73
CA ASP A 6 14.19 1.22 -2.03
C ASP A 6 13.82 0.48 -0.73
N ASP A 7 14.71 0.49 0.25
CA ASP A 7 14.49 -0.13 1.56
C ASP A 7 13.33 0.53 2.31
N ARG A 8 13.22 1.86 2.25
CA ARG A 8 12.11 2.60 2.88
C ARG A 8 10.76 2.32 2.23
N ILE A 9 10.72 2.30 0.91
CA ILE A 9 9.48 2.00 0.16
C ILE A 9 9.04 0.56 0.44
N LYS A 10 10.00 -0.37 0.45
CA LYS A 10 9.74 -1.76 0.88
C LYS A 10 9.20 -1.82 2.30
N GLN A 11 9.80 -1.10 3.25
CA GLN A 11 9.34 -1.09 4.64
C GLN A 11 7.91 -0.54 4.78
N LEU A 12 7.56 0.49 4.01
CA LEU A 12 6.20 1.01 4.00
C LEU A 12 5.21 -0.02 3.46
N PHE A 13 5.53 -0.66 2.33
CA PHE A 13 4.70 -1.72 1.78
C PHE A 13 4.47 -2.84 2.79
N ILE A 14 5.50 -3.24 3.53
CA ILE A 14 5.38 -4.26 4.57
C ILE A 14 4.38 -3.83 5.64
N LEU A 15 4.46 -2.58 6.13
CA LEU A 15 3.52 -2.06 7.13
C LEU A 15 2.08 -2.04 6.60
N GLU A 16 1.88 -1.66 5.34
CA GLU A 16 0.55 -1.72 4.69
C GLU A 16 0.06 -3.16 4.54
N ALA A 17 0.96 -4.09 4.15
CA ALA A 17 0.62 -5.49 4.04
C ALA A 17 0.21 -6.08 5.40
N GLU A 18 0.84 -5.67 6.50
CA GLU A 18 0.43 -6.05 7.86
C GLU A 18 -0.96 -5.50 8.21
N GLU A 19 -1.27 -4.24 7.88
CA GLU A 19 -2.61 -3.67 8.06
C GLU A 19 -3.67 -4.49 7.30
N HIS A 20 -3.37 -4.88 6.06
CA HIS A 20 -4.25 -5.73 5.26
C HIS A 20 -4.35 -7.16 5.79
N LEU A 21 -3.27 -7.74 6.30
CA LEU A 21 -3.28 -9.06 6.95
C LEU A 21 -4.20 -9.06 8.18
N VAL A 22 -4.25 -7.98 8.96
CA VAL A 22 -5.21 -7.85 10.08
C VAL A 22 -6.65 -7.87 9.58
N THR A 23 -6.96 -7.14 8.49
CA THR A 23 -8.30 -7.18 7.87
C THR A 23 -8.67 -8.59 7.40
N LEU A 24 -7.74 -9.29 6.76
CA LEU A 24 -7.94 -10.67 6.31
C LEU A 24 -8.17 -11.62 7.49
N GLU A 25 -7.33 -11.54 8.53
CA GLU A 25 -7.44 -12.37 9.73
C GLU A 25 -8.80 -12.20 10.41
N ASN A 26 -9.23 -10.95 10.62
CA ASN A 26 -10.51 -10.66 11.26
C ASN A 26 -11.70 -11.24 10.50
N GLY A 27 -11.70 -11.14 9.16
CA GLY A 27 -12.75 -11.72 8.32
C GLY A 27 -12.71 -13.25 8.23
N LEU A 28 -11.54 -13.86 8.46
CA LEU A 28 -11.37 -15.32 8.43
C LEU A 28 -11.67 -16.01 9.77
N VAL A 29 -11.48 -15.34 10.91
CA VAL A 29 -11.69 -15.92 12.26
C VAL A 29 -13.12 -16.43 12.47
N ASP A 30 -14.11 -15.75 11.90
CA ASP A 30 -15.50 -16.23 11.83
C ASP A 30 -16.02 -16.07 10.40
N LEU A 31 -15.43 -16.85 9.49
CA LEU A 31 -15.77 -16.78 8.07
C LEU A 31 -17.26 -17.06 7.82
N LYS A 32 -17.87 -17.93 8.63
CA LYS A 32 -19.29 -18.28 8.51
C LYS A 32 -20.19 -17.10 8.81
N SER A 33 -19.95 -16.35 9.89
CA SER A 33 -20.67 -15.11 10.16
C SER A 33 -20.37 -14.06 9.08
N THR A 34 -19.12 -13.97 8.65
CA THR A 34 -18.67 -13.05 7.59
C THR A 34 -19.40 -13.27 6.26
N MET A 35 -19.83 -14.51 5.94
CA MET A 35 -20.62 -14.76 4.73
C MET A 35 -21.97 -14.03 4.69
N SER A 36 -22.49 -13.61 5.84
CA SER A 36 -23.71 -12.80 5.94
C SER A 36 -23.43 -11.29 5.91
N ASP A 37 -22.16 -10.89 6.04
CA ASP A 37 -21.71 -9.51 6.01
C ASP A 37 -20.94 -9.20 4.72
N SER A 38 -21.69 -8.75 3.72
CA SER A 38 -21.12 -8.34 2.44
C SER A 38 -20.06 -7.25 2.55
N GLU A 39 -20.09 -6.40 3.59
CA GLU A 39 -19.09 -5.35 3.75
C GLU A 39 -17.75 -5.95 4.15
N THR A 40 -17.73 -6.83 5.15
CA THR A 40 -16.51 -7.55 5.56
C THR A 40 -15.93 -8.38 4.41
N ILE A 41 -16.74 -9.10 3.62
CA ILE A 41 -16.23 -9.83 2.44
C ILE A 41 -15.59 -8.88 1.41
N ASN A 42 -16.22 -7.73 1.17
CA ASN A 42 -15.67 -6.72 0.27
C ASN A 42 -14.34 -6.16 0.78
N ASP A 43 -14.22 -5.94 2.08
CA ASP A 43 -12.98 -5.45 2.70
C ASP A 43 -11.86 -6.50 2.64
N MET A 44 -12.17 -7.78 2.82
CA MET A 44 -11.20 -8.86 2.63
C MET A 44 -10.71 -8.96 1.17
N PHE A 45 -11.64 -8.90 0.22
CA PHE A 45 -11.30 -8.87 -1.21
C PHE A 45 -10.38 -7.68 -1.53
N ARG A 46 -10.70 -6.49 -1.01
CA ARG A 46 -9.87 -5.28 -1.18
C ARG A 46 -8.50 -5.45 -0.55
N ALA A 47 -8.42 -5.94 0.68
CA ALA A 47 -7.15 -6.17 1.37
C ALA A 47 -6.23 -7.08 0.54
N ALA A 48 -6.73 -8.20 0.01
CA ALA A 48 -5.96 -9.07 -0.88
C ALA A 48 -5.54 -8.36 -2.18
N HIS A 49 -6.45 -7.57 -2.77
CA HIS A 49 -6.16 -6.78 -3.98
C HIS A 49 -5.06 -5.73 -3.77
N SER A 50 -5.10 -5.02 -2.65
CA SER A 50 -4.11 -4.00 -2.29
C SER A 50 -2.73 -4.62 -2.08
N VAL A 51 -2.64 -5.74 -1.35
CA VAL A 51 -1.37 -6.47 -1.18
C VAL A 51 -0.83 -6.96 -2.52
N LYS A 52 -1.68 -7.52 -3.39
CA LYS A 52 -1.31 -7.90 -4.76
C LYS A 52 -0.74 -6.72 -5.54
N GLY A 53 -1.42 -5.57 -5.47
CA GLY A 53 -1.04 -4.34 -6.16
C GLY A 53 0.33 -3.83 -5.71
N GLY A 54 0.53 -3.64 -4.41
CA GLY A 54 1.79 -3.19 -3.84
C GLY A 54 2.95 -4.14 -4.14
N ALA A 55 2.72 -5.45 -4.00
CA ALA A 55 3.73 -6.46 -4.34
C ALA A 55 4.13 -6.41 -5.82
N ALA A 56 3.16 -6.23 -6.73
CA ALA A 56 3.41 -6.08 -8.16
C ALA A 56 4.13 -4.78 -8.54
N MET A 57 3.96 -3.71 -7.74
CA MET A 57 4.68 -2.45 -7.90
C MET A 57 6.15 -2.58 -7.51
N LEU A 58 6.44 -3.36 -6.47
CA LEU A 58 7.79 -3.55 -5.95
C LEU A 58 8.51 -4.79 -6.49
N GLY A 59 7.88 -5.56 -7.38
CA GLY A 59 8.47 -6.77 -7.97
C GLY A 59 8.56 -7.96 -7.01
N MET A 60 7.72 -8.00 -5.97
CA MET A 60 7.68 -9.10 -5.00
C MET A 60 6.78 -10.23 -5.51
N HIS A 61 7.31 -11.04 -6.43
CA HIS A 61 6.52 -12.00 -7.20
C HIS A 61 5.81 -13.05 -6.36
N SER A 62 6.46 -13.62 -5.35
CA SER A 62 5.85 -14.63 -4.47
C SER A 62 4.66 -14.08 -3.68
N VAL A 63 4.81 -12.87 -3.10
CA VAL A 63 3.73 -12.19 -2.36
C VAL A 63 2.57 -11.84 -3.29
N GLN A 64 2.89 -11.28 -4.46
CA GLN A 64 1.90 -10.97 -5.50
C GLN A 64 1.09 -12.22 -5.88
N LYS A 65 1.77 -13.36 -6.07
CA LYS A 65 1.13 -14.61 -6.52
C LYS A 65 0.13 -15.13 -5.48
N VAL A 66 0.52 -15.18 -4.20
CA VAL A 66 -0.36 -15.66 -3.13
C VAL A 66 -1.53 -14.69 -2.90
N ALA A 67 -1.26 -13.38 -2.85
CA ALA A 67 -2.31 -12.36 -2.70
C ALA A 67 -3.33 -12.42 -3.84
N HIS A 68 -2.88 -12.65 -5.08
CA HIS A 68 -3.77 -12.83 -6.23
C HIS A 68 -4.66 -14.07 -6.09
N ARG A 69 -4.12 -15.21 -5.63
CA ARG A 69 -4.92 -16.43 -5.43
C ARG A 69 -5.97 -16.26 -4.33
N LEU A 70 -5.63 -15.55 -3.25
CA LEU A 70 -6.59 -15.15 -2.22
C LEU A 70 -7.67 -14.23 -2.77
N GLU A 71 -7.30 -13.20 -3.52
CA GLU A 71 -8.24 -12.28 -4.17
C GLU A 71 -9.23 -13.01 -5.09
N ASP A 72 -8.76 -13.96 -5.91
CA ASP A 72 -9.61 -14.78 -6.77
C ASP A 72 -10.62 -15.59 -5.95
N CYS A 73 -10.18 -16.21 -4.84
CA CYS A 73 -11.07 -16.99 -3.98
C CYS A 73 -12.08 -16.09 -3.24
N PHE A 74 -11.66 -14.92 -2.75
CA PHE A 74 -12.57 -13.94 -2.14
C PHE A 74 -13.57 -13.37 -3.15
N LYS A 75 -13.16 -13.22 -4.40
CA LYS A 75 -14.06 -12.82 -5.48
C LYS A 75 -15.20 -13.82 -5.65
N ILE A 76 -14.92 -15.12 -5.63
CA ILE A 76 -15.94 -16.17 -5.78
C ILE A 76 -17.00 -16.06 -4.68
N ILE A 77 -16.59 -15.98 -3.41
CA ILE A 77 -17.54 -15.92 -2.28
C ILE A 77 -18.26 -14.57 -2.19
N ARG A 78 -17.62 -13.48 -2.67
CA ARG A 78 -18.24 -12.16 -2.79
C ARG A 78 -19.39 -12.15 -3.81
N GLU A 79 -19.17 -12.81 -4.95
CA GLU A 79 -20.13 -12.83 -6.06
C GLU A 79 -21.21 -13.91 -5.88
N ASN A 80 -20.96 -14.90 -5.02
CA ASN A 80 -21.83 -16.05 -4.83
C ASN A 80 -21.99 -16.33 -3.31
N PRO A 81 -23.10 -15.90 -2.70
CA PRO A 81 -23.40 -16.26 -1.31
C PRO A 81 -23.60 -17.77 -1.21
N VAL A 82 -22.65 -18.45 -0.58
CA VAL A 82 -22.67 -19.91 -0.37
C VAL A 82 -22.42 -20.23 1.09
N ASP A 83 -22.99 -21.34 1.56
CA ASP A 83 -22.69 -21.87 2.89
C ASP A 83 -21.29 -22.48 2.91
N ILE A 84 -20.36 -21.75 3.51
CA ILE A 84 -18.97 -22.19 3.66
C ILE A 84 -18.89 -23.31 4.70
N ASN A 85 -18.16 -24.37 4.35
CA ASN A 85 -17.85 -25.48 5.24
C ASN A 85 -16.44 -25.35 5.86
N GLN A 86 -16.17 -26.16 6.88
CA GLN A 86 -14.91 -26.12 7.63
C GLN A 86 -13.66 -26.43 6.76
N ILE A 87 -13.83 -27.19 5.66
CA ILE A 87 -12.73 -27.51 4.75
C ILE A 87 -12.28 -26.24 4.02
N VAL A 88 -13.23 -25.50 3.46
CA VAL A 88 -12.98 -24.24 2.75
C VAL A 88 -12.42 -23.18 3.70
N GLU A 89 -12.97 -23.07 4.91
CA GLU A 89 -12.44 -22.19 5.96
C GLU A 89 -10.98 -22.51 6.29
N SER A 90 -10.64 -23.79 6.51
CA SER A 90 -9.26 -24.22 6.77
C SER A 90 -8.33 -23.93 5.59
N GLN A 91 -8.81 -24.06 4.35
CA GLN A 91 -8.03 -23.76 3.16
C GLN A 91 -7.76 -22.25 3.00
N PHE A 92 -8.75 -21.39 3.29
CA PHE A 92 -8.54 -19.95 3.34
C PHE A 92 -7.51 -19.56 4.41
N LEU A 93 -7.61 -20.12 5.61
CA LEU A 93 -6.64 -19.87 6.69
C LEU A 93 -5.22 -20.26 6.27
N LYS A 94 -5.03 -21.42 5.62
CA LYS A 94 -3.71 -21.81 5.08
C LYS A 94 -3.20 -20.85 4.01
N GLY A 95 -4.09 -20.36 3.13
CA GLY A 95 -3.74 -19.36 2.14
C GLY A 95 -3.30 -18.04 2.79
N TYR A 96 -4.01 -17.61 3.84
CA TYR A 96 -3.66 -16.46 4.66
C TYR A 96 -2.32 -16.66 5.38
N ASP A 97 -2.10 -17.80 6.02
CA ASP A 97 -0.84 -18.14 6.71
C ASP A 97 0.34 -18.09 5.75
N THR A 98 0.16 -18.56 4.51
CA THR A 98 1.18 -18.47 3.46
C THR A 98 1.50 -17.01 3.12
N LEU A 99 0.49 -16.17 2.97
CA LEU A 99 0.70 -14.75 2.67
C LEU A 99 1.43 -14.05 3.83
N LYS A 100 1.01 -14.35 5.07
CA LYS A 100 1.63 -13.85 6.29
C LYS A 100 3.10 -14.26 6.39
N GLU A 101 3.42 -15.54 6.17
CA GLU A 101 4.79 -16.05 6.17
C GLU A 101 5.67 -15.29 5.17
N LEU A 102 5.18 -15.06 3.95
CA LEU A 102 5.92 -14.31 2.93
C LEU A 102 6.19 -12.86 3.36
N VAL A 103 5.21 -12.18 3.98
CA VAL A 103 5.37 -10.81 4.49
C VAL A 103 6.35 -10.78 5.68
N GLU A 104 6.28 -11.73 6.60
CA GLU A 104 7.23 -11.86 7.71
C GLU A 104 8.67 -12.13 7.21
N ARG A 105 8.85 -12.95 6.18
CA ARG A 105 10.17 -13.20 5.56
C ARG A 105 10.74 -11.93 4.91
N LEU A 106 9.90 -11.06 4.36
CA LEU A 106 10.35 -9.77 3.81
C LEU A 106 10.94 -8.84 4.88
N GLN A 107 10.46 -8.93 6.13
CA GLN A 107 10.97 -8.19 7.30
C GLN A 107 12.27 -8.77 7.87
N GLY A 108 12.53 -10.06 7.62
CA GLY A 108 13.71 -10.74 8.12
C GLY A 108 15.01 -10.03 7.71
N PRO A 109 16.09 -10.18 8.49
CA PRO A 109 17.36 -9.47 8.25
C PRO A 109 17.99 -9.77 6.89
N TYR A 110 17.59 -10.87 6.23
CA TYR A 110 18.05 -11.28 4.91
C TYR A 110 17.02 -11.01 3.81
N GLY A 111 15.83 -10.50 4.15
CA GLY A 111 14.68 -10.41 3.26
C GLY A 111 14.20 -11.77 2.74
N LEU A 112 13.25 -11.74 1.81
CA LEU A 112 12.76 -12.91 1.10
C LEU A 112 13.64 -13.15 -0.15
N ARG A 113 14.27 -14.32 -0.23
CA ARG A 113 14.99 -14.75 -1.45
C ARG A 113 14.00 -15.33 -2.44
N GLU A 114 14.27 -15.17 -3.74
CA GLU A 114 13.36 -15.64 -4.80
C GLU A 114 13.12 -17.14 -4.74
N GLU A 115 14.17 -17.95 -4.55
CA GLU A 115 14.05 -19.42 -4.46
C GLU A 115 13.19 -19.88 -3.28
N GLU A 116 13.38 -19.24 -2.12
CA GLU A 116 12.63 -19.50 -0.89
C GLU A 116 11.17 -19.07 -1.02
N GLY A 117 10.93 -17.90 -1.61
CA GLY A 117 9.57 -17.43 -1.92
C GLY A 117 8.87 -18.34 -2.92
N GLN A 118 9.58 -18.84 -3.94
CA GLN A 118 9.04 -19.77 -4.91
C GLN A 118 8.69 -21.12 -4.26
N GLU A 119 9.54 -21.65 -3.37
CA GLU A 119 9.26 -22.88 -2.63
C GLU A 119 7.99 -22.76 -1.78
N ILE A 120 7.83 -21.64 -1.05
CA ILE A 120 6.61 -21.37 -0.26
C ILE A 120 5.38 -21.34 -1.18
N VAL A 121 5.47 -20.67 -2.33
CA VAL A 121 4.39 -20.60 -3.32
C VAL A 121 4.04 -21.99 -3.86
N ASP A 122 5.04 -22.78 -4.26
CA ASP A 122 4.85 -24.11 -4.84
C ASP A 122 4.14 -25.06 -3.86
N ASN A 123 4.46 -24.96 -2.57
CA ASN A 123 3.78 -25.71 -1.51
C ASN A 123 2.33 -25.26 -1.29
N ALA A 124 2.03 -23.98 -1.52
CA ALA A 124 0.69 -23.42 -1.31
C ALA A 124 -0.25 -23.58 -2.53
N LEU A 125 0.29 -23.66 -3.75
CA LEU A 125 -0.52 -23.75 -4.98
C LEU A 125 -1.55 -24.90 -4.97
N PRO A 126 -1.22 -26.14 -4.53
CA PRO A 126 -2.21 -27.21 -4.43
C PRO A 126 -3.39 -26.84 -3.53
N ILE A 127 -3.14 -26.16 -2.41
CA ILE A 127 -4.18 -25.72 -1.47
C ILE A 127 -5.14 -24.75 -2.17
N PHE A 128 -4.61 -23.79 -2.95
CA PHE A 128 -5.46 -22.87 -3.71
C PHE A 128 -6.23 -23.55 -4.84
N SER A 129 -5.66 -24.58 -5.47
CA SER A 129 -6.38 -25.36 -6.49
C SER A 129 -7.54 -26.15 -5.88
N GLU A 130 -7.33 -26.77 -4.72
CA GLU A 130 -8.40 -27.46 -3.99
C GLU A 130 -9.45 -26.48 -3.47
N LEU A 131 -9.04 -25.33 -2.93
CA LEU A 131 -9.94 -24.28 -2.45
C LEU A 131 -10.86 -23.79 -3.56
N GLU A 132 -10.30 -23.43 -4.72
CA GLU A 132 -11.07 -23.00 -5.88
C GLU A 132 -12.05 -24.08 -6.36
N THR A 133 -11.63 -25.35 -6.35
CA THR A 133 -12.49 -26.49 -6.70
C THR A 133 -13.65 -26.66 -5.73
N ASN A 134 -13.38 -26.57 -4.43
CA ASN A 134 -14.40 -26.69 -3.38
C ASN A 134 -15.38 -25.52 -3.44
N LEU A 135 -14.89 -24.30 -3.61
CA LEU A 135 -15.72 -23.11 -3.79
C LEU A 135 -16.65 -23.25 -5.01
N ASN A 136 -16.10 -23.62 -6.16
CA ASN A 136 -16.90 -23.81 -7.38
C ASN A 136 -17.93 -24.94 -7.23
N THR A 137 -17.62 -25.99 -6.47
CA THR A 137 -18.55 -27.08 -6.16
C THR A 137 -19.70 -26.59 -5.27
N LEU A 138 -19.42 -25.74 -4.28
CA LEU A 138 -20.44 -25.11 -3.44
C LEU A 138 -21.34 -24.17 -4.24
N VAL A 139 -20.76 -23.35 -5.11
CA VAL A 139 -21.50 -22.44 -6.01
C VAL A 139 -22.39 -23.23 -6.98
N SER A 140 -21.91 -24.36 -7.49
CA SER A 140 -22.62 -25.17 -8.49
C SER A 140 -23.65 -26.15 -7.90
N GLY A 141 -23.79 -26.22 -6.57
CA GLY A 141 -24.81 -27.04 -5.91
C GLY A 141 -24.77 -28.52 -6.29
N GLY A 142 -23.68 -29.24 -6.00
CA GLY A 142 -23.70 -30.71 -5.96
C GLY A 142 -24.06 -31.47 -7.24
N THR A 143 -24.01 -30.84 -8.42
CA THR A 143 -24.08 -31.56 -9.71
C THR A 143 -22.91 -31.18 -10.60
N VAL A 144 -22.05 -32.16 -10.84
CA VAL A 144 -20.97 -32.09 -11.82
C VAL A 144 -21.59 -31.88 -13.20
N SER A 145 -21.38 -30.71 -13.78
CA SER A 145 -21.36 -30.53 -15.22
C SER A 145 -20.18 -29.65 -15.56
N GLN A 146 -19.16 -30.28 -16.13
CA GLN A 146 -18.09 -29.62 -16.84
C GLN A 146 -18.71 -28.66 -17.86
N SER A 147 -18.41 -27.37 -17.72
CA SER A 147 -18.51 -26.44 -18.82
C SER A 147 -17.30 -25.51 -18.77
N THR A 148 -16.33 -25.85 -19.61
CA THR A 148 -15.32 -24.92 -20.12
C THR A 148 -16.03 -23.77 -20.81
N ALA A 149 -15.96 -22.56 -20.26
CA ALA A 149 -16.27 -21.34 -21.00
C ALA A 149 -15.47 -20.16 -20.45
N SER A 150 -14.46 -19.80 -21.24
CA SER A 150 -13.84 -18.49 -21.25
C SER A 150 -14.91 -17.42 -21.40
N GLY A 151 -15.12 -16.63 -20.33
CA GLY A 151 -16.04 -15.50 -20.30
C GLY A 151 -15.26 -14.19 -20.34
N ASN A 152 -14.94 -13.72 -21.55
CA ASN A 152 -14.59 -12.32 -21.80
C ASN A 152 -15.84 -11.46 -21.56
N GLY A 153 -16.11 -11.15 -20.29
CA GLY A 153 -17.09 -10.16 -19.85
C GLY A 153 -16.49 -8.76 -19.95
N LYS A 154 -16.67 -8.13 -21.11
CA LYS A 154 -16.29 -6.74 -21.40
C LYS A 154 -17.20 -5.79 -20.59
N THR A 155 -16.85 -5.52 -19.34
CA THR A 155 -17.30 -4.31 -18.62
C THR A 155 -16.15 -3.30 -18.63
N ILE A 156 -15.94 -2.69 -19.80
CA ILE A 156 -14.98 -1.59 -19.98
C ILE A 156 -15.62 -0.32 -19.40
N SER A 157 -15.00 0.21 -18.34
CA SER A 157 -14.78 1.65 -18.10
C SER A 157 -14.39 2.00 -16.65
N LYS A 158 -14.12 1.04 -15.75
CA LYS A 158 -13.55 1.33 -14.41
C LYS A 158 -12.28 0.56 -14.02
N SER A 159 -12.02 -0.63 -14.56
CA SER A 159 -10.78 -1.37 -14.24
C SER A 159 -9.52 -0.81 -14.93
N ASN A 160 -9.65 0.11 -15.90
CA ASN A 160 -8.48 0.73 -16.53
C ASN A 160 -7.84 1.79 -15.62
N PHE A 161 -8.66 2.49 -14.82
CA PHE A 161 -8.17 3.61 -14.01
C PHE A 161 -7.11 3.18 -12.99
N ALA A 162 -7.39 2.17 -12.16
CA ALA A 162 -6.42 1.70 -11.18
C ALA A 162 -5.16 1.11 -11.81
N GLN A 163 -5.29 0.47 -12.99
CA GLN A 163 -4.13 -0.02 -13.75
C GLN A 163 -3.26 1.15 -14.26
N GLU A 164 -3.89 2.21 -14.77
CA GLU A 164 -3.21 3.43 -15.20
C GLU A 164 -2.55 4.18 -14.03
N VAL A 165 -3.23 4.28 -12.88
CA VAL A 165 -2.65 4.81 -11.64
C VAL A 165 -1.43 3.99 -11.24
N LYS A 166 -1.53 2.67 -11.15
CA LYS A 166 -0.40 1.78 -10.80
C LYS A 166 0.76 1.91 -11.80
N SER A 167 0.47 2.08 -13.09
CA SER A 167 1.51 2.36 -14.10
C SER A 167 2.23 3.68 -13.82
N LYS A 168 1.47 4.75 -13.53
CA LYS A 168 2.04 6.06 -13.19
C LYS A 168 2.84 6.03 -11.88
N LEU A 169 2.39 5.27 -10.89
CA LEU A 169 3.15 5.10 -9.65
C LEU A 169 4.44 4.32 -9.85
N LYS A 170 4.48 3.34 -10.76
CA LYS A 170 5.73 2.68 -11.17
C LYS A 170 6.69 3.66 -11.83
N GLU A 171 6.22 4.51 -12.74
CA GLU A 171 7.03 5.59 -13.33
C GLU A 171 7.57 6.52 -12.22
N MET A 172 6.71 6.91 -11.27
CA MET A 172 7.08 7.76 -10.15
C MET A 172 8.17 7.13 -9.27
N LEU A 173 8.06 5.83 -8.97
CA LEU A 173 9.06 5.07 -8.23
C LEU A 173 10.42 5.08 -8.93
N GLU A 174 10.46 4.91 -10.25
CA GLU A 174 11.71 4.96 -11.03
C GLU A 174 12.36 6.34 -11.00
N VAL A 175 11.57 7.42 -11.03
CA VAL A 175 12.09 8.79 -10.89
C VAL A 175 12.58 9.04 -9.46
N PHE A 176 11.86 8.54 -8.46
CA PHE A 176 12.23 8.65 -7.06
C PHE A 176 13.56 7.99 -6.73
N LYS A 177 13.96 6.91 -7.43
CA LYS A 177 15.29 6.27 -7.29
C LYS A 177 16.45 7.13 -7.79
N GLN A 178 16.18 8.17 -8.59
CA GLN A 178 17.22 9.08 -9.10
C GLN A 178 17.66 10.08 -8.03
N ALA A 179 18.77 10.78 -8.27
CA ALA A 179 19.19 11.88 -7.41
C ALA A 179 18.14 13.01 -7.40
N ASP A 180 17.92 13.60 -6.22
CA ASP A 180 17.08 14.78 -6.07
C ASP A 180 17.69 15.95 -6.83
N SER A 181 17.03 16.35 -7.92
CA SER A 181 17.47 17.40 -8.83
C SER A 181 16.26 18.15 -9.38
N PRO A 182 16.44 19.39 -9.87
CA PRO A 182 15.36 20.12 -10.53
C PRO A 182 14.73 19.33 -11.69
N ASP A 183 15.53 18.56 -12.42
CA ASP A 183 15.07 17.73 -13.54
C ASP A 183 14.24 16.53 -13.08
N SER A 184 14.66 15.83 -12.03
CA SER A 184 13.87 14.70 -11.48
C SER A 184 12.57 15.20 -10.83
N ARG A 185 12.58 16.37 -10.18
CA ARG A 185 11.35 16.99 -9.64
C ARG A 185 10.38 17.40 -10.73
N LYS A 186 10.90 17.89 -11.86
CA LYS A 186 10.09 18.20 -13.04
C LYS A 186 9.46 16.93 -13.63
N GLN A 187 10.23 15.84 -13.75
CA GLN A 187 9.69 14.54 -14.19
C GLN A 187 8.56 14.04 -13.27
N LEU A 188 8.74 14.11 -11.95
CA LEU A 188 7.69 13.75 -10.99
C LEU A 188 6.43 14.62 -11.14
N THR A 189 6.62 15.92 -11.37
CA THR A 189 5.50 16.85 -11.65
C THR A 189 4.76 16.48 -12.93
N GLU A 190 5.48 16.04 -13.97
CA GLU A 190 4.88 15.54 -15.22
C GLU A 190 4.08 14.25 -15.00
N VAL A 191 4.54 13.35 -14.13
CA VAL A 191 3.77 12.16 -13.71
C VAL A 191 2.49 12.56 -12.97
N CYS A 192 2.54 13.52 -12.04
CA CYS A 192 1.35 14.06 -11.36
C CYS A 192 0.35 14.68 -12.34
N ASN A 193 0.82 15.44 -13.33
CA ASN A 193 -0.04 15.97 -14.39
C ASN A 193 -0.71 14.84 -15.21
N GLY A 194 -0.01 13.72 -15.40
CA GLY A 194 -0.59 12.51 -15.99
C GLY A 194 -1.72 11.93 -15.15
N LEU A 195 -1.54 11.85 -13.82
CA LEU A 195 -2.54 11.36 -12.86
C LEU A 195 -3.80 12.24 -12.82
N LEU A 196 -3.65 13.57 -12.91
CA LEU A 196 -4.79 14.51 -12.98
C LEU A 196 -5.66 14.29 -14.23
N LYS A 197 -5.03 13.92 -15.36
CA LYS A 197 -5.75 13.66 -16.62
C LYS A 197 -6.53 12.34 -16.62
N LEU A 198 -6.25 11.44 -15.68
CA LEU A 198 -6.96 10.16 -15.61
C LEU A 198 -8.42 10.34 -15.18
N ASP A 199 -8.71 11.35 -14.33
CA ASP A 199 -10.07 11.68 -13.92
C ASP A 199 -10.19 13.16 -13.53
N GLU A 200 -10.48 14.01 -14.51
CA GLU A 200 -10.64 15.45 -14.32
C GLU A 200 -11.91 15.81 -13.51
N ASN A 201 -12.88 14.89 -13.39
CA ASN A 201 -14.18 15.18 -12.80
C ASN A 201 -14.22 14.91 -11.28
N THR A 202 -13.26 14.16 -10.75
CA THR A 202 -13.22 13.81 -9.32
C THR A 202 -12.39 14.82 -8.54
N GLU A 203 -13.08 15.80 -7.94
CA GLU A 203 -12.45 16.90 -7.18
C GLU A 203 -11.57 16.41 -6.02
N ILE A 204 -12.01 15.36 -5.29
CA ILE A 204 -11.28 14.80 -4.15
C ILE A 204 -9.95 14.18 -4.60
N TRP A 205 -9.95 13.47 -5.73
CA TRP A 205 -8.74 12.92 -6.37
C TRP A 205 -7.80 14.03 -6.81
N ASN A 206 -8.31 15.03 -7.54
CA ASN A 206 -7.53 16.15 -8.03
C ASN A 206 -6.87 16.93 -6.88
N THR A 207 -7.56 17.08 -5.77
CA THR A 207 -7.03 17.72 -4.55
C THR A 207 -5.86 16.92 -3.97
N LEU A 208 -5.99 15.59 -3.87
CA LEU A 208 -4.92 14.72 -3.37
C LEU A 208 -3.67 14.75 -4.27
N VAL A 209 -3.87 14.66 -5.59
CA VAL A 209 -2.77 14.75 -6.56
C VAL A 209 -2.11 16.13 -6.50
N SER A 210 -2.87 17.20 -6.29
CA SER A 210 -2.34 18.56 -6.11
C SER A 210 -1.48 18.68 -4.86
N TYR A 211 -1.89 18.10 -3.72
CA TYR A 211 -1.02 18.05 -2.52
C TYR A 211 0.27 17.30 -2.78
N SER A 212 0.21 16.18 -3.51
CA SER A 212 1.41 15.42 -3.91
C SER A 212 2.34 16.26 -4.78
N GLN A 213 1.78 17.01 -5.74
CA GLN A 213 2.53 17.89 -6.62
C GLN A 213 3.16 19.07 -5.87
N GLU A 214 2.44 19.69 -4.94
CA GLU A 214 2.95 20.75 -4.07
C GLU A 214 4.07 20.25 -3.16
N ALA A 215 3.91 19.05 -2.59
CA ALA A 215 4.95 18.36 -1.82
C ALA A 215 6.23 18.15 -2.64
N ILE A 216 6.11 17.73 -3.90
CA ILE A 216 7.25 17.52 -4.81
C ILE A 216 7.89 18.84 -5.25
N ALA A 217 7.10 19.87 -5.55
CA ALA A 217 7.60 21.12 -6.10
C ALA A 217 8.15 22.07 -5.02
N GLY A 218 7.48 22.18 -3.88
CA GLY A 218 7.74 23.19 -2.85
C GLY A 218 8.64 22.74 -1.70
N SER A 219 8.78 21.43 -1.48
CA SER A 219 9.45 20.92 -0.28
C SER A 219 10.96 20.75 -0.46
N LYS A 220 11.78 21.21 0.49
CA LYS A 220 13.22 20.84 0.57
C LYS A 220 13.45 19.42 1.08
N LEU A 221 12.38 18.67 1.36
CA LEU A 221 12.48 17.29 1.82
C LEU A 221 13.02 16.40 0.70
N SER A 222 13.90 15.48 1.09
CA SER A 222 14.48 14.49 0.18
C SER A 222 13.43 13.49 -0.29
N TYR A 223 13.66 12.87 -1.44
CA TYR A 223 12.81 11.79 -1.95
C TYR A 223 12.63 10.61 -0.98
N GLN A 224 13.60 10.37 -0.08
CA GLN A 224 13.47 9.39 1.00
C GLN A 224 12.28 9.62 1.97
N ILE A 225 11.76 10.85 2.03
CA ILE A 225 10.62 11.23 2.86
C ILE A 225 9.36 11.35 2.00
N LEU A 226 9.49 11.92 0.81
CA LEU A 226 8.36 12.18 -0.09
C LEU A 226 7.79 10.89 -0.71
N ALA A 227 8.67 10.01 -1.22
CA ALA A 227 8.26 8.81 -1.95
C ALA A 227 7.31 7.90 -1.16
N PRO A 228 7.60 7.49 0.09
CA PRO A 228 6.70 6.60 0.81
C PRO A 228 5.30 7.21 1.01
N VAL A 229 5.21 8.46 1.44
CA VAL A 229 3.92 9.12 1.72
C VAL A 229 3.10 9.27 0.44
N ILE A 230 3.72 9.79 -0.62
CA ILE A 230 3.02 10.08 -1.88
C ILE A 230 2.57 8.78 -2.57
N ILE A 231 3.44 7.77 -2.64
CA ILE A 231 3.09 6.50 -3.29
C ILE A 231 1.97 5.78 -2.55
N LYS A 232 2.01 5.74 -1.21
CA LYS A 232 0.93 5.18 -0.39
C LYS A 232 -0.41 5.84 -0.69
N GLU A 233 -0.48 7.16 -0.55
CA GLU A 233 -1.75 7.87 -0.64
C GLU A 233 -2.36 7.81 -2.04
N LEU A 234 -1.53 7.95 -3.08
CA LEU A 234 -2.02 7.85 -4.45
C LEU A 234 -2.46 6.43 -4.81
N ASN A 235 -1.77 5.39 -4.30
CA ASN A 235 -2.20 4.00 -4.52
C ASN A 235 -3.54 3.73 -3.81
N GLN A 236 -3.65 4.09 -2.54
CA GLN A 236 -4.88 3.92 -1.74
C GLN A 236 -6.07 4.66 -2.37
N ALA A 237 -5.86 5.91 -2.81
CA ALA A 237 -6.92 6.66 -3.48
C ALA A 237 -7.34 6.04 -4.81
N GLY A 238 -6.38 5.55 -5.61
CA GLY A 238 -6.68 4.82 -6.83
C GLY A 238 -7.56 3.59 -6.60
N GLU A 239 -7.29 2.84 -5.53
CA GLU A 239 -8.06 1.66 -5.12
C GLU A 239 -9.47 2.03 -4.62
N LEU A 240 -9.59 3.11 -3.85
CA LEU A 240 -10.90 3.62 -3.40
C LEU A 240 -11.78 4.08 -4.56
N ILE A 241 -11.20 4.69 -5.60
CA ILE A 241 -11.91 5.11 -6.82
C ILE A 241 -12.41 3.90 -7.60
N GLU A 242 -11.54 2.92 -7.85
CA GLU A 242 -11.92 1.67 -8.55
C GLU A 242 -13.07 0.98 -7.82
N ALA A 243 -13.02 1.00 -6.50
CA ALA A 243 -13.99 0.36 -5.64
C ALA A 243 -15.21 1.25 -5.32
N GLY A 244 -15.36 2.39 -6.00
CA GLY A 244 -16.53 3.27 -5.92
C GLY A 244 -16.69 4.05 -4.61
N LYS A 245 -15.70 4.01 -3.71
CA LYS A 245 -15.70 4.66 -2.40
C LYS A 245 -14.94 5.99 -2.42
N VAL A 246 -15.18 6.82 -3.44
CA VAL A 246 -14.47 8.10 -3.66
C VAL A 246 -14.53 9.03 -2.45
N GLN A 247 -15.64 8.99 -1.69
CA GLN A 247 -15.86 9.81 -0.51
C GLN A 247 -14.96 9.44 0.69
N GLU A 248 -14.33 8.27 0.68
CA GLU A 248 -13.39 7.82 1.73
C GLU A 248 -11.96 8.30 1.48
N ILE A 249 -11.68 8.90 0.31
CA ILE A 249 -10.35 9.42 -0.01
C ILE A 249 -10.09 10.64 0.87
N VAL A 250 -9.13 10.50 1.78
CA VAL A 250 -8.72 11.57 2.69
C VAL A 250 -7.21 11.71 2.64
N ALA A 251 -6.73 12.86 2.18
CA ALA A 251 -5.32 13.20 2.26
C ALA A 251 -4.86 13.23 3.73
N SER A 252 -3.77 12.51 4.02
CA SER A 252 -3.26 12.38 5.38
C SER A 252 -2.74 13.72 5.90
N GLN A 253 -2.64 13.83 7.23
CA GLN A 253 -2.05 15.01 7.85
C GLN A 253 -0.58 15.16 7.44
N ASP A 254 0.15 14.06 7.27
CA ASP A 254 1.55 14.07 6.87
C ASP A 254 1.73 14.68 5.47
N LEU A 255 0.92 14.26 4.49
CA LEU A 255 0.98 14.83 3.14
C LEU A 255 0.60 16.31 3.13
N LYS A 256 -0.43 16.71 3.87
CA LYS A 256 -0.84 18.12 4.00
C LYS A 256 0.27 18.97 4.61
N GLU A 257 0.92 18.48 5.66
CA GLU A 257 2.04 19.18 6.29
C GLU A 257 3.24 19.30 5.36
N ILE A 258 3.56 18.25 4.61
CA ILE A 258 4.65 18.24 3.62
C ILE A 258 4.37 19.22 2.47
N ALA A 259 3.15 19.25 1.95
CA ALA A 259 2.73 20.15 0.88
C ALA A 259 2.77 21.63 1.32
N THR A 260 2.33 21.90 2.55
CA THR A 260 2.28 23.26 3.13
C THR A 260 3.60 23.71 3.76
N ALA A 261 4.62 22.84 3.84
CA ALA A 261 5.94 23.15 4.41
C ALA A 261 6.76 24.18 3.62
N SER A 262 6.19 24.83 2.59
CA SER A 262 6.85 25.90 1.81
C SER A 262 7.23 27.12 2.66
N GLU A 263 6.70 27.23 3.88
CA GLU A 263 7.15 28.18 4.89
C GLU A 263 7.59 27.49 6.18
N GLN A 264 8.78 26.86 6.17
CA GLN A 264 9.53 26.80 7.42
C GLN A 264 9.81 28.24 7.85
N LYS A 265 9.01 28.76 8.80
CA LYS A 265 9.31 29.97 9.55
C LYS A 265 10.79 29.91 9.89
N LYS A 266 11.60 30.78 9.26
CA LYS A 266 12.94 31.09 9.74
C LYS A 266 12.76 31.71 11.12
N VAL A 267 12.72 30.85 12.14
CA VAL A 267 12.76 31.31 13.51
C VAL A 267 14.17 31.84 13.72
N THR A 268 14.29 33.16 13.79
CA THR A 268 15.55 33.80 14.14
C THR A 268 15.87 33.37 15.56
N LEU A 269 16.92 32.57 15.74
CA LEU A 269 17.32 32.11 17.07
C LEU A 269 17.74 33.34 17.89
N PRO A 270 17.11 33.58 19.06
CA PRO A 270 17.59 34.60 19.98
C PRO A 270 19.05 34.34 20.33
N LYS A 271 19.83 35.41 20.54
CA LYS A 271 21.23 35.28 21.00
C LYS A 271 21.31 34.70 22.41
N ASP A 272 20.23 34.77 23.19
CA ASP A 272 20.14 34.21 24.54
C ASP A 272 19.69 32.72 24.49
N PRO A 273 20.52 31.78 24.97
CA PRO A 273 20.19 30.36 25.04
C PRO A 273 18.89 30.04 25.80
N LYS A 274 18.51 30.82 26.82
CA LYS A 274 17.27 30.56 27.58
C LYS A 274 16.03 30.87 26.76
N GLU A 275 16.09 31.89 25.92
CA GLU A 275 14.99 32.27 25.03
C GLU A 275 14.89 31.30 23.83
N VAL A 276 16.01 30.75 23.37
CA VAL A 276 16.02 29.63 22.39
C VAL A 276 15.28 28.42 22.95
N VAL A 277 15.54 28.03 24.21
CA VAL A 277 14.88 26.88 24.85
C VAL A 277 13.37 27.11 24.98
N LYS A 278 12.93 28.30 25.42
CA LYS A 278 11.50 28.64 25.50
C LYS A 278 10.82 28.56 24.14
N LEU A 279 11.49 29.06 23.11
CA LEU A 279 10.97 29.06 21.75
C LEU A 279 10.83 27.64 21.19
N ILE A 280 11.83 26.79 21.41
CA ILE A 280 11.80 25.38 21.02
C ILE A 280 10.66 24.64 21.72
N ILE A 281 10.49 24.82 23.04
CA ILE A 281 9.39 24.19 23.80
C ILE A 281 8.01 24.66 23.32
N LYS A 282 7.89 25.92 22.91
CA LYS A 282 6.63 26.48 22.40
C LYS A 282 6.30 26.03 20.98
N SER A 283 7.31 25.68 20.18
CA SER A 283 7.15 25.40 18.74
C SER A 283 7.05 23.92 18.38
N PHE A 284 7.47 23.01 19.25
CA PHE A 284 7.57 21.58 18.92
C PHE A 284 6.88 20.70 19.96
N ASN A 285 6.29 19.60 19.52
CA ASN A 285 5.68 18.62 20.42
C ASN A 285 6.73 17.71 21.09
N HIS A 286 6.32 16.92 22.08
CA HIS A 286 7.25 16.09 22.88
C HIS A 286 8.10 15.13 22.04
N LYS A 287 7.51 14.44 21.05
CA LYS A 287 8.25 13.51 20.17
C LYS A 287 9.30 14.25 19.33
N GLN A 288 8.94 15.42 18.79
CA GLN A 288 9.85 16.27 18.03
C GLN A 288 10.98 16.83 18.90
N LEU A 289 10.68 17.26 20.12
CA LEU A 289 11.67 17.74 21.09
C LEU A 289 12.70 16.67 21.45
N GLU A 290 12.25 15.43 21.64
CA GLU A 290 13.13 14.31 21.94
C GLU A 290 14.06 13.99 20.76
N ALA A 291 13.54 14.03 19.53
CA ALA A 291 14.35 13.87 18.32
C ALA A 291 15.39 14.99 18.17
N ILE A 292 15.00 16.24 18.39
CA ILE A 292 15.90 17.41 18.37
C ILE A 292 17.00 17.26 19.41
N ALA A 293 16.67 16.86 20.65
CA ALA A 293 17.64 16.65 21.72
C ALA A 293 18.66 15.56 21.35
N ARG A 294 18.21 14.43 20.79
CA ARG A 294 19.10 13.35 20.33
C ARG A 294 20.05 13.83 19.23
N LEU A 295 19.56 14.60 18.27
CA LEU A 295 20.38 15.17 17.19
C LEU A 295 21.41 16.18 17.70
N LEU A 296 21.03 17.06 18.61
CA LEU A 296 21.95 18.02 19.23
C LEU A 296 23.06 17.32 20.02
N VAL A 297 22.72 16.30 20.81
CA VAL A 297 23.70 15.49 21.55
C VAL A 297 24.67 14.78 20.59
N LYS A 298 24.16 14.24 19.48
CA LYS A 298 24.99 13.60 18.45
C LYS A 298 25.97 14.59 17.81
N GLN A 299 25.51 15.79 17.48
CA GLN A 299 26.36 16.84 16.91
C GLN A 299 27.40 17.37 17.90
N VAL A 300 27.03 17.64 19.14
CA VAL A 300 27.99 18.08 20.18
C VAL A 300 29.08 17.04 20.43
N LYS A 301 28.74 15.75 20.37
CA LYS A 301 29.73 14.66 20.47
C LYS A 301 30.64 14.60 19.24
N SER A 302 30.12 14.91 18.06
CA SER A 302 30.90 14.92 16.81
C SER A 302 31.82 16.13 16.69
N SER A 303 31.47 17.29 17.24
CA SER A 303 32.28 18.51 17.20
C SER A 303 33.41 18.57 18.24
N LYS A 304 33.53 17.55 19.11
CA LYS A 304 34.61 17.41 20.10
C LYS A 304 35.75 16.47 19.63
N LYS A 305 35.72 16.03 18.37
CA LYS A 305 36.80 15.34 17.66
C LYS A 305 37.39 16.29 16.63
#